data_AF-U4V1E2-F1
#
_entry.id   AF-U4V1E2-F1
#
_cell.length_a   1.000
_cell.length_b   1.000
_cell.length_c   1.000
_cell.angle_alpha   90.00
_cell.angle_beta   90.00
_cell.angle_gamma   90.00
#
_symmetry.space_group_name_H-M   'P 1'
#
loop_
_entity.id
_entity.type
_entity.pdbx_description
1 polymer ?
#
loop_
_entity_poly.entity_id
_entity_poly.type
_entity_poly.pdbx_seq_one_letter_code
_entity_poly.pdbx_strand_id
1 'polypeptide(L)'
;MLNVLMKRLSRVAEAIAATALAAIFIVFLLQIFTRYSGKLSQWMPVENLSLWMSEIEPLRWTVYLISLLWVWLIFLGCSFVVRERDHVAFDILYQAAPPRLRKIMTILGAIILIAVMLISLPATWDAIMANRLMELKKLQTLRLPITGDKIAIKWLFFPYLVLMAVLIIRSISRIFVELRTNNQNTEVEET
;
A
#
# COMPACT_ATOMS: atom_id res chain seq x y z
N MET A 1 -2.50 -7.10 24.77
CA MET A 1 -3.63 -6.60 23.96
C MET A 1 -3.21 -6.11 22.57
N LEU A 2 -2.23 -5.19 22.46
CA LEU A 2 -1.79 -4.59 21.19
C LEU A 2 -1.41 -5.62 20.11
N ASN A 3 -0.67 -6.67 20.47
CA ASN A 3 -0.27 -7.74 19.54
C ASN A 3 -1.44 -8.52 18.95
N VAL A 4 -2.52 -8.70 19.71
CA VAL A 4 -3.73 -9.41 19.24
C VAL A 4 -4.51 -8.52 18.28
N LEU A 5 -4.61 -7.23 18.59
CA LEU A 5 -5.26 -6.24 17.73
C LEU A 5 -4.53 -6.09 16.39
N MET A 6 -3.19 -5.96 16.41
CA MET A 6 -2.37 -5.91 15.20
C MET A 6 -2.48 -7.17 14.35
N LYS A 7 -2.51 -8.37 14.97
CA LYS A 7 -2.73 -9.63 14.24
C LYS A 7 -4.11 -9.70 13.58
N ARG A 8 -5.16 -9.18 14.22
CA ARG A 8 -6.49 -9.11 13.61
C ARG A 8 -6.52 -8.10 12.46
N LEU A 9 -5.92 -6.92 12.66
CA LEU A 9 -5.86 -5.88 11.63
C LEU A 9 -5.07 -6.35 10.40
N SER A 10 -3.96 -7.05 10.61
CA SER A 10 -3.17 -7.65 9.54
C SER A 10 -3.97 -8.69 8.74
N ARG A 11 -4.72 -9.59 9.40
CA ARG A 11 -5.59 -10.55 8.70
C ARG A 11 -6.69 -9.88 7.88
N VAL A 12 -7.29 -8.81 8.39
CA VAL A 12 -8.27 -8.02 7.63
C VAL A 12 -7.61 -7.35 6.44
N ALA A 13 -6.42 -6.77 6.62
CA ALA A 13 -5.67 -6.16 5.54
C ALA A 13 -5.22 -7.18 4.47
N GLU A 14 -4.84 -8.40 4.87
CA GLU A 14 -4.56 -9.52 3.95
C GLU A 14 -5.80 -9.87 3.13
N ALA A 15 -6.98 -9.96 3.76
CA ALA A 15 -8.23 -10.22 3.05
C ALA A 15 -8.59 -9.09 2.07
N ILE A 16 -8.41 -7.83 2.48
CA ILE A 16 -8.61 -6.66 1.61
C ILE A 16 -7.63 -6.70 0.43
N ALA A 17 -6.36 -6.98 0.68
CA ALA A 17 -5.33 -7.07 -0.35
C ALA A 17 -5.61 -8.21 -1.34
N ALA A 18 -5.98 -9.40 -0.85
CA ALA A 18 -6.36 -10.52 -1.70
C ALA A 18 -7.59 -10.20 -2.57
N THR A 19 -8.59 -9.54 -1.98
CA THR A 19 -9.80 -9.12 -2.71
C THR A 19 -9.47 -8.05 -3.76
N ALA A 20 -8.65 -7.06 -3.43
CA ALA A 20 -8.21 -6.03 -4.36
C ALA A 20 -7.39 -6.63 -5.52
N LEU A 21 -6.51 -7.61 -5.24
CA LEU A 21 -5.76 -8.33 -6.26
C LEU A 21 -6.69 -9.12 -7.18
N ALA A 22 -7.67 -9.84 -6.63
CA ALA A 22 -8.67 -10.57 -7.40
C ALA A 22 -9.50 -9.62 -8.28
N ALA A 23 -9.91 -8.46 -7.74
CA ALA A 23 -10.63 -7.44 -8.49
C ALA A 23 -9.78 -6.88 -9.64
N ILE A 24 -8.51 -6.55 -9.39
CA ILE A 24 -7.57 -6.11 -10.43
C ILE A 24 -7.47 -7.17 -11.53
N PHE A 25 -7.32 -8.44 -11.15
CA PHE A 25 -7.21 -9.55 -12.09
C PHE A 25 -8.46 -9.70 -12.97
N ILE A 26 -9.67 -9.67 -12.38
CA ILE A 26 -10.93 -9.75 -13.12
C ILE A 26 -11.08 -8.56 -14.09
N VAL A 27 -10.82 -7.34 -13.61
CA VAL A 27 -10.91 -6.13 -14.43
C VAL A 27 -9.87 -6.15 -15.55
N PHE A 28 -8.69 -6.72 -15.29
CA PHE A 28 -7.64 -6.89 -16.30
C PHE A 28 -8.02 -7.91 -17.38
N LEU A 29 -8.61 -9.05 -17.02
CA LEU A 29 -9.16 -10.00 -18.00
C LEU A 29 -10.24 -9.34 -18.85
N LEU A 30 -11.12 -8.55 -18.24
CA LEU A 30 -12.15 -7.79 -18.96
C LEU A 30 -11.52 -6.75 -19.92
N GLN A 31 -10.44 -6.08 -19.53
CA GLN A 31 -9.70 -5.16 -20.41
C GLN A 31 -9.12 -5.88 -21.63
N ILE A 32 -8.47 -7.02 -21.41
CA ILE A 32 -7.91 -7.82 -22.51
C ILE A 32 -9.05 -8.24 -23.43
N PHE A 33 -10.12 -8.83 -22.88
CA PHE A 33 -11.25 -9.29 -23.65
C PHE A 33 -11.88 -8.18 -24.50
N THR A 34 -12.23 -7.04 -23.90
CA THR A 34 -12.85 -5.91 -24.60
C THR A 34 -11.92 -5.20 -25.59
N ARG A 35 -10.60 -5.34 -25.43
CA ARG A 35 -9.62 -4.79 -26.38
C ARG A 35 -9.40 -5.71 -27.57
N TYR A 36 -9.45 -7.03 -27.38
CA TYR A 36 -9.15 -8.01 -28.42
C TYR A 36 -10.40 -8.62 -29.07
N SER A 37 -11.60 -8.38 -28.52
CA SER A 37 -12.89 -8.82 -29.04
C SER A 37 -13.05 -8.48 -30.53
N GLY A 38 -12.87 -7.22 -30.91
CA GLY A 38 -13.03 -6.79 -32.30
C GLY A 38 -12.05 -7.48 -33.27
N LYS A 39 -10.82 -7.78 -32.84
CA LYS A 39 -9.86 -8.55 -33.66
C LYS A 39 -10.22 -10.02 -33.75
N LEU A 40 -10.76 -10.58 -32.66
CA LEU A 40 -11.14 -11.99 -32.59
C LEU A 40 -12.42 -12.29 -33.39
N SER A 41 -13.33 -11.32 -33.50
CA SER A 41 -14.55 -11.38 -34.33
C SER A 41 -14.25 -11.78 -35.77
N GLN A 42 -13.15 -11.30 -36.36
CA GLN A 42 -12.75 -11.61 -37.74
C GLN A 42 -12.43 -13.09 -37.97
N TRP A 43 -12.10 -13.84 -36.91
CA TRP A 43 -11.72 -15.26 -36.98
C TRP A 43 -12.85 -16.20 -36.53
N MET A 44 -14.02 -15.66 -36.21
CA MET A 44 -15.10 -16.42 -35.59
C MET A 44 -16.09 -16.97 -36.62
N PRO A 45 -16.37 -18.30 -36.64
CA PRO A 45 -17.26 -18.91 -37.62
C PRO A 45 -18.76 -18.74 -37.32
N VAL A 46 -19.11 -18.23 -36.14
CA VAL A 46 -20.51 -18.04 -35.70
C VAL A 46 -20.90 -16.57 -35.88
N GLU A 47 -21.83 -16.29 -36.80
CA GLU A 47 -22.20 -14.94 -37.23
C GLU A 47 -22.77 -14.09 -36.09
N ASN A 48 -23.73 -14.62 -35.32
CA ASN A 48 -24.36 -13.92 -34.19
C ASN A 48 -23.34 -13.49 -33.11
N LEU A 49 -22.34 -14.35 -32.86
CA LEU A 49 -21.32 -14.11 -31.83
C LEU A 49 -20.22 -13.16 -32.35
N SER A 50 -19.93 -13.21 -33.65
CA SER A 50 -19.00 -12.28 -34.32
C SER A 50 -19.52 -10.84 -34.30
N LEU A 51 -20.80 -10.63 -34.64
CA LEU A 51 -21.45 -9.31 -34.61
C LEU A 51 -21.42 -8.72 -33.19
N TRP A 52 -21.87 -9.48 -32.19
CA TRP A 52 -21.85 -9.02 -30.80
C TRP A 52 -20.44 -8.64 -30.33
N MET A 53 -19.43 -9.42 -30.70
CA MET A 53 -18.05 -9.18 -30.29
C MET A 53 -17.42 -7.96 -31.00
N SER A 54 -17.90 -7.61 -32.20
CA SER A 54 -17.46 -6.44 -32.96
C SER A 54 -17.98 -5.09 -32.41
N GLU A 55 -19.14 -5.11 -31.73
CA GLU A 55 -19.77 -3.92 -31.14
C GLU A 55 -19.19 -3.53 -29.77
N ILE A 56 -18.31 -4.36 -29.19
CA ILE A 56 -17.74 -4.12 -27.86
C ILE A 56 -16.68 -3.02 -27.94
N GLU A 57 -16.94 -1.88 -27.31
CA GLU A 57 -15.93 -0.83 -27.15
C GLU A 57 -14.92 -1.12 -26.02
N PRO A 58 -13.64 -0.74 -26.19
CA PRO A 58 -12.64 -0.85 -25.13
C PRO A 58 -13.02 -0.03 -23.89
N LEU A 59 -13.06 -0.68 -22.73
CA LEU A 59 -13.43 -0.06 -21.46
C LEU A 59 -12.32 0.86 -20.91
N ARG A 60 -12.25 2.11 -21.38
CA ARG A 60 -11.19 3.08 -20.99
C ARG A 60 -11.13 3.37 -19.49
N TRP A 61 -12.26 3.33 -18.79
CA TRP A 61 -12.36 3.70 -17.37
C TRP A 61 -11.74 2.68 -16.41
N THR A 62 -11.67 1.42 -16.83
CA THR A 62 -11.13 0.34 -16.02
C THR A 62 -9.65 0.55 -15.69
N VAL A 63 -8.91 1.29 -16.52
CA VAL A 63 -7.52 1.67 -16.29
C VAL A 63 -7.39 2.53 -15.02
N TYR A 64 -8.35 3.42 -14.81
CA TYR A 64 -8.37 4.26 -13.62
C TYR A 64 -8.74 3.44 -12.38
N LEU A 65 -9.71 2.54 -12.49
CA LEU A 65 -10.07 1.64 -11.40
C LEU A 65 -8.89 0.76 -10.99
N ILE A 66 -8.18 0.15 -11.95
CA ILE A 66 -6.99 -0.66 -11.67
C ILE A 66 -5.93 0.19 -10.98
N SER A 67 -5.64 1.39 -11.49
CA SER A 67 -4.65 2.29 -10.86
C SER A 67 -5.00 2.62 -9.40
N LEU A 68 -6.29 2.91 -9.13
CA LEU A 68 -6.78 3.16 -7.78
C LEU A 68 -6.63 1.94 -6.86
N LEU A 69 -7.10 0.78 -7.31
CA LEU A 69 -6.99 -0.47 -6.55
C LEU A 69 -5.53 -0.84 -6.28
N TRP A 70 -4.65 -0.58 -7.25
CA TRP A 70 -3.22 -0.90 -7.16
C TRP A 70 -2.50 -0.02 -6.12
N VAL A 71 -2.78 1.28 -6.09
CA VAL A 71 -2.25 2.20 -5.06
C VAL A 71 -2.68 1.76 -3.67
N TRP A 72 -3.96 1.42 -3.51
CA TRP A 72 -4.49 0.90 -2.26
C TRP A 72 -3.84 -0.43 -1.85
N LEU A 73 -3.72 -1.37 -2.80
CA LEU A 73 -3.11 -2.67 -2.59
C LEU A 73 -1.67 -2.54 -2.07
N ILE A 74 -0.86 -1.68 -2.69
CA ILE A 74 0.55 -1.53 -2.32
C ILE A 74 0.71 -0.90 -0.95
N PHE A 75 0.04 0.22 -0.70
CA PHE A 75 0.22 0.92 0.56
C PHE A 75 -0.34 0.13 1.74
N LEU A 76 -1.50 -0.53 1.58
CA LEU A 76 -2.01 -1.43 2.61
C LEU A 76 -1.15 -2.68 2.77
N GLY A 77 -0.62 -3.23 1.66
CA GLY A 77 0.31 -4.34 1.66
C GLY A 77 1.56 -4.01 2.47
N CYS A 78 2.25 -2.91 2.16
CA CYS A 78 3.42 -2.45 2.89
C CYS A 78 3.13 -2.13 4.36
N SER A 79 1.94 -1.60 4.65
CA SER A 79 1.56 -1.23 6.02
C SER A 79 1.33 -2.45 6.92
N PHE A 80 0.58 -3.44 6.43
CA PHE A 80 0.04 -4.52 7.28
C PHE A 80 0.50 -5.94 6.94
N VAL A 81 0.90 -6.20 5.69
CA VAL A 81 1.22 -7.54 5.19
C VAL A 81 2.72 -7.77 5.19
N VAL A 82 3.48 -6.82 4.66
CA VAL A 82 4.94 -6.95 4.48
C VAL A 82 5.65 -6.90 5.84
N ARG A 83 6.55 -7.86 6.07
CA ARG A 83 7.38 -7.91 7.28
C ARG A 83 8.68 -7.15 7.02
N GLU A 84 9.30 -6.67 8.08
CA GLU A 84 10.51 -5.85 7.98
C GLU A 84 11.67 -6.61 7.34
N ARG A 85 11.73 -7.93 7.54
CA ARG A 85 12.71 -8.83 6.90
C ARG A 85 12.52 -9.03 5.40
N ASP A 86 11.35 -8.68 4.86
CA ASP A 86 11.07 -8.80 3.43
C ASP A 86 11.55 -7.56 2.67
N HIS A 87 11.96 -6.51 3.40
CA HIS A 87 12.59 -5.33 2.82
C HIS A 87 14.08 -5.61 2.65
N VAL A 88 14.58 -5.43 1.42
CA VAL A 88 16.00 -5.56 1.14
C VAL A 88 16.75 -4.45 1.88
N ALA A 89 17.60 -4.84 2.84
CA ALA A 89 18.41 -3.92 3.63
C ALA A 89 19.89 -4.27 3.47
N PHE A 90 20.72 -3.25 3.34
CA PHE A 90 22.18 -3.40 3.37
C PHE A 90 22.64 -3.34 4.83
N ASP A 91 22.68 -4.48 5.48
CA ASP A 91 22.92 -4.60 6.91
C ASP A 91 24.35 -5.06 7.26
N ILE A 92 25.30 -5.01 6.32
CA ILE A 92 26.71 -5.42 6.53
C ILE A 92 27.32 -4.74 7.76
N LEU A 93 27.15 -3.42 7.90
CA LEU A 93 27.65 -2.65 9.04
C LEU A 93 26.94 -3.01 10.35
N TYR A 94 25.64 -3.29 10.27
CA TYR A 94 24.81 -3.68 11.42
C TYR A 94 25.16 -5.09 11.92
N GLN A 95 25.47 -6.01 11.00
CA GLN A 95 25.90 -7.37 11.30
C GLN A 95 27.33 -7.40 11.88
N ALA A 96 28.23 -6.55 11.37
CA ALA A 96 29.61 -6.44 11.88
C ALA A 96 29.72 -5.77 13.26
N ALA A 97 28.68 -5.06 13.71
CA ALA A 97 28.67 -4.35 14.98
C ALA A 97 28.47 -5.28 16.20
N PRO A 98 29.11 -5.00 17.35
CA PRO A 98 28.88 -5.73 18.60
C PRO A 98 27.46 -5.50 19.15
N PRO A 99 26.94 -6.38 20.03
CA PRO A 99 25.54 -6.36 20.48
C PRO A 99 25.05 -5.01 21.02
N ARG A 100 25.91 -4.31 21.79
CA ARG A 100 25.58 -2.98 22.34
C ARG A 100 25.42 -1.91 21.26
N LEU A 101 26.28 -1.93 20.24
CA LEU A 101 26.23 -0.96 19.15
C LEU A 101 25.05 -1.24 18.22
N ARG A 102 24.75 -2.53 17.97
CA ARG A 102 23.59 -2.97 17.20
C ARG A 102 22.27 -2.42 17.79
N LYS A 103 22.15 -2.46 19.12
CA LYS A 103 21.01 -1.89 19.85
C LYS A 103 20.87 -0.37 19.66
N ILE A 104 21.97 0.36 19.81
CA ILE A 104 22.00 1.82 19.60
C ILE A 104 21.59 2.15 18.15
N MET A 105 22.13 1.43 17.17
CA MET A 105 21.79 1.60 15.76
C MET A 105 20.29 1.36 15.50
N THR A 106 19.69 0.33 16.11
CA THR A 106 18.26 0.04 15.99
C THR A 106 17.39 1.16 16.57
N ILE A 107 17.72 1.63 17.78
CA ILE A 107 16.97 2.70 18.44
C ILE A 107 17.11 4.01 17.66
N LEU A 108 18.33 4.37 17.27
CA LEU A 108 18.61 5.57 16.49
C LEU A 108 17.88 5.54 15.14
N GLY A 109 17.92 4.41 14.42
CA GLY A 109 17.20 4.23 13.16
C GLY A 109 15.68 4.38 13.33
N ALA A 110 15.11 3.82 14.40
CA ALA A 110 13.68 3.97 14.69
C ALA A 110 13.31 5.42 15.04
N ILE A 111 14.16 6.14 15.79
CA ILE A 111 13.95 7.56 16.11
C ILE A 111 14.01 8.41 14.83
N ILE A 112 15.00 8.18 13.97
CA ILE A 112 15.12 8.89 12.69
C ILE A 112 13.87 8.64 11.83
N LEU A 113 13.42 7.39 11.74
CA LEU A 113 12.22 7.05 10.99
C LEU A 113 10.97 7.75 11.53
N ILE A 114 10.79 7.78 12.86
CA ILE A 114 9.67 8.50 13.51
C ILE A 114 9.76 10.01 13.20
N ALA A 115 10.94 10.61 13.37
CA ALA A 115 11.15 12.04 13.16
C ALA A 115 10.84 12.44 11.71
N VAL A 116 11.39 11.71 10.74
CA VAL A 116 11.13 11.94 9.30
C VAL A 116 9.64 11.79 8.98
N MET A 117 8.99 10.75 9.50
CA MET A 117 7.56 10.53 9.27
C MET A 117 6.70 11.62 9.91
N LEU A 118 7.00 12.06 11.14
CA LEU A 118 6.26 13.13 11.81
C LEU A 118 6.45 14.49 11.14
N ILE A 119 7.65 14.80 10.65
CA ILE A 119 7.91 16.04 9.89
C ILE A 119 7.19 16.00 8.54
N SER A 120 7.15 14.84 7.88
CA SER A 120 6.50 14.66 6.58
C SER A 120 4.97 14.61 6.66
N LEU A 121 4.40 14.17 7.78
CA LEU A 121 2.96 13.97 7.97
C LEU A 121 2.12 15.22 7.73
N PRO A 122 2.40 16.40 8.33
CA PRO A 122 1.59 17.60 8.10
C PRO A 122 1.64 18.06 6.64
N ALA A 123 2.82 18.04 6.01
CA ALA A 123 2.96 18.40 4.60
C ALA A 123 2.17 17.45 3.69
N THR A 124 2.17 16.15 4.00
CA THR A 124 1.41 15.13 3.27
C THR A 124 -0.10 15.27 3.51
N TRP A 125 -0.50 15.54 4.75
CA TRP A 125 -1.91 15.76 5.11
C TRP A 125 -2.48 16.96 4.37
N ASP A 126 -1.77 18.08 4.37
CA ASP A 126 -2.18 19.28 3.62
C ASP A 126 -2.22 19.00 2.12
N ALA A 127 -1.24 18.26 1.59
CA ALA A 127 -1.20 17.92 0.17
C ALA A 127 -2.43 17.10 -0.26
N ILE A 128 -2.82 16.09 0.53
CA ILE A 128 -3.91 15.16 0.21
C ILE A 128 -5.27 15.74 0.58
N MET A 129 -5.40 16.27 1.80
CA MET A 129 -6.68 16.61 2.41
C MET A 129 -7.08 18.08 2.19
N ALA A 130 -6.11 18.99 2.13
CA ALA A 130 -6.33 20.41 1.84
C ALA A 130 -6.27 20.75 0.33
N ASN A 131 -6.38 19.75 -0.56
CA ASN A 131 -6.47 19.93 -2.03
C ASN A 131 -5.26 20.60 -2.71
N ARG A 132 -4.15 20.83 -2.00
CA ARG A 132 -2.93 21.47 -2.56
C ARG A 132 -2.37 20.71 -3.78
N LEU A 133 -2.55 19.39 -3.83
CA LEU A 133 -2.18 18.57 -5.00
C LEU A 133 -3.04 18.84 -6.24
N MET A 134 -4.32 19.18 -6.07
CA MET A 134 -5.20 19.56 -7.19
C MET A 134 -4.87 20.95 -7.72
N GLU A 135 -4.35 21.85 -6.89
CA GLU A 135 -3.90 23.18 -7.31
C GLU A 135 -2.55 23.13 -8.03
N LEU A 136 -1.62 22.26 -7.59
CA LEU A 136 -0.25 22.21 -8.12
C LEU A 136 -0.08 21.34 -9.37
N LYS A 137 -0.91 20.31 -9.57
CA LYS A 137 -0.92 19.50 -10.79
C LYS A 137 -2.35 19.30 -11.25
N LYS A 138 -2.61 19.51 -12.55
CA LYS A 138 -3.79 19.01 -13.28
C LYS A 138 -3.78 17.47 -13.30
N LEU A 139 -3.91 16.85 -12.13
CA LEU A 139 -4.06 15.41 -12.01
C LEU A 139 -5.42 15.04 -12.59
N GLN A 140 -5.47 13.95 -13.36
CA GLN A 140 -6.72 13.43 -13.92
C GLN A 140 -7.65 13.09 -12.76
N THR A 141 -8.67 13.91 -12.53
CA THR A 141 -9.75 13.56 -11.60
C THR A 141 -10.39 12.29 -12.12
N LEU A 142 -10.37 11.22 -11.31
CA LEU A 142 -11.09 9.99 -11.62
C LEU A 142 -12.58 10.30 -11.71
N ARG A 143 -13.13 10.36 -12.92
CA ARG A 143 -14.58 10.35 -13.13
C ARG A 143 -15.02 8.91 -13.29
N LEU A 144 -15.94 8.47 -12.44
CA LEU A 144 -16.65 7.21 -12.63
C LEU A 144 -17.59 7.40 -13.82
N PRO A 145 -17.48 6.61 -14.91
CA PRO A 145 -18.38 6.75 -16.05
C PRO A 145 -19.80 6.28 -15.76
N ILE A 146 -19.98 5.42 -14.74
CA ILE A 146 -21.28 4.85 -14.37
C ILE A 146 -22.13 5.89 -13.61
N THR A 147 -21.50 6.66 -12.72
CA THR A 147 -22.21 7.63 -11.85
C THR A 147 -21.98 9.09 -12.29
N GLY A 148 -21.00 9.36 -13.16
CA GLY A 148 -20.60 10.73 -13.54
C GLY A 148 -19.83 11.49 -12.45
N ASP A 149 -19.81 10.95 -11.24
CA ASP A 149 -19.17 11.54 -10.07
C ASP A 149 -17.64 11.53 -10.16
N LYS A 150 -17.05 12.66 -9.74
CA LYS A 150 -15.61 12.79 -9.56
C LYS A 150 -15.25 12.17 -8.22
N ILE A 151 -14.55 11.04 -8.22
CA ILE A 151 -13.93 10.55 -7.00
C ILE A 151 -12.88 11.57 -6.58
N ALA A 152 -13.01 12.12 -5.38
CA ALA A 152 -12.03 13.05 -4.85
C ALA A 152 -10.67 12.36 -4.75
N ILE A 153 -9.63 12.95 -5.36
CA ILE A 153 -8.24 12.49 -5.35
C ILE A 153 -7.72 12.20 -3.93
N LYS A 154 -8.31 12.84 -2.93
CA LYS A 154 -8.04 12.60 -1.50
C LYS A 154 -8.08 11.11 -1.14
N TRP A 155 -9.05 10.36 -1.68
CA TRP A 155 -9.22 8.94 -1.40
C TRP A 155 -8.19 8.05 -2.11
N LEU A 156 -7.62 8.51 -3.22
CA LEU A 156 -6.57 7.78 -3.94
C LEU A 156 -5.28 7.70 -3.11
N PHE A 157 -4.89 8.82 -2.50
CA PHE A 157 -3.64 8.92 -1.74
C PHE A 157 -3.80 8.67 -0.23
N PHE A 158 -5.03 8.56 0.27
CA PHE A 158 -5.30 8.26 1.67
C PHE A 158 -4.55 7.03 2.24
N PRO A 159 -4.38 5.90 1.51
CA PRO A 159 -3.62 4.74 2.00
C PRO A 159 -2.18 5.07 2.39
N TYR A 160 -1.58 6.09 1.78
CA TYR A 160 -0.24 6.54 2.14
C TYR A 160 -0.20 7.13 3.56
N LEU A 161 -1.22 7.89 3.96
CA LEU A 161 -1.35 8.38 5.35
C LEU A 161 -1.49 7.22 6.34
N VAL A 162 -2.22 6.17 5.96
CA VAL A 162 -2.35 4.95 6.76
C VAL A 162 -0.98 4.27 6.91
N LEU A 163 -0.21 4.16 5.83
CA LEU A 163 1.16 3.64 5.88
C LEU A 163 2.02 4.44 6.86
N MET A 164 2.03 5.77 6.75
CA MET A 164 2.82 6.64 7.64
C MET A 164 2.46 6.44 9.11
N ALA A 165 1.16 6.43 9.43
CA ALA A 165 0.69 6.21 10.79
C ALA A 165 1.14 4.85 11.35
N VAL A 166 1.03 3.79 10.55
CA VAL A 166 1.46 2.44 10.97
C VAL A 166 2.97 2.35 11.13
N LEU A 167 3.77 2.99 10.27
CA LEU A 167 5.22 3.04 10.42
C LEU A 167 5.64 3.74 11.72
N ILE A 168 4.98 4.85 12.08
CA ILE A 168 5.24 5.53 13.36
C ILE A 168 4.94 4.60 14.53
N ILE A 169 3.75 3.98 14.56
CA ILE A 169 3.34 3.07 15.64
C ILE A 169 4.31 1.87 15.75
N ARG A 170 4.72 1.29 14.62
CA ARG A 170 5.64 0.16 14.55
C ARG A 170 7.03 0.52 15.08
N SER A 171 7.51 1.70 14.71
CA SER A 171 8.82 2.21 15.15
C SER A 171 8.85 2.50 16.64
N ILE A 172 7.78 3.10 17.18
CA ILE A 172 7.61 3.31 18.63
C ILE A 172 7.58 1.96 19.37
N SER A 173 6.81 1.00 18.84
CA SER A 173 6.73 -0.34 19.42
C SER A 173 8.08 -1.05 19.44
N ARG A 174 8.90 -0.87 18.39
CA ARG A 174 10.25 -1.43 18.32
C ARG A 174 11.15 -0.85 19.41
N ILE A 175 11.13 0.48 19.60
CA ILE A 175 11.90 1.14 20.67
C ILE A 175 11.48 0.60 22.04
N PHE A 176 10.18 0.45 22.29
CA PHE A 176 9.68 -0.06 23.57
C PHE A 176 10.13 -1.49 23.86
N VAL A 177 10.10 -2.37 22.85
CA VAL A 177 10.59 -3.75 22.98
C VAL A 177 12.09 -3.77 23.28
N GLU A 178 12.87 -2.98 22.55
CA GLU A 178 14.34 -2.94 22.69
C GLU A 178 14.78 -2.41 24.07
N LEU A 179 14.04 -1.45 24.61
CA LEU A 179 14.23 -0.95 25.97
C LEU A 179 13.86 -2.02 27.02
N ARG A 180 12.77 -2.76 26.82
CA ARG A 180 12.32 -3.79 27.76
C ARG A 180 13.28 -4.98 27.83
N THR A 181 13.87 -5.39 26.72
CA THR A 181 14.87 -6.48 26.69
C THR A 181 16.14 -6.13 27.47
N ASN A 182 16.41 -4.84 27.73
CA ASN A 182 17.57 -4.43 28.54
C ASN A 182 17.44 -4.88 30.00
N ASN A 183 16.26 -4.69 30.61
CA ASN A 183 16.05 -4.98 32.03
C ASN A 183 16.21 -6.46 32.34
N GLN A 184 15.80 -7.35 31.43
CA GLN A 184 15.88 -8.80 31.65
C GLN A 184 17.31 -9.35 31.59
N ASN A 185 18.22 -8.72 30.85
CA ASN A 185 19.61 -9.18 30.78
C ASN A 185 20.42 -8.67 31.99
N THR A 186 20.11 -7.50 32.53
CA THR A 186 20.73 -7.00 33.77
C THR A 186 20.33 -7.82 35.00
N GLU A 187 19.10 -8.33 35.05
CA GLU A 187 18.65 -9.18 36.18
C GLU A 187 19.30 -10.58 36.20
N VAL A 188 19.82 -11.08 35.07
CA VAL A 188 20.46 -12.41 34.97
C VAL A 188 21.98 -12.33 35.19
N GLU A 189 22.61 -11.17 34.98
CA GLU A 189 24.02 -10.95 35.31
C GLU A 189 24.25 -10.66 36.80
N GLU A 190 23.20 -10.34 37.57
CA GLU A 190 23.29 -10.03 39.01
C GLU A 190 22.94 -11.20 39.96
N THR A 191 22.61 -12.39 39.44
CA THR A 191 22.33 -13.61 40.22
C THR A 191 23.36 -14.70 40.00
#